data_AF-A0A977KZ87-F1
#
_entry.id   AF-A0A977KZ87-F1
#
_cell.length_a   1.000
_cell.length_b   1.000
_cell.length_c   1.000
_cell.angle_alpha   90.00
_cell.angle_beta   90.00
_cell.angle_gamma   90.00
#
_symmetry.space_group_name_H-M   'P 1'
#
loop_
_entity.id
_entity.type
_entity.pdbx_description
1 polymer ?
#
loop_
_entity_poly.entity_id
_entity_poly.type
_entity_poly.pdbx_seq_one_letter_code
_entity_poly.pdbx_strand_id
1 'polypeptide(L)'
;MGKDNKVAREEEKMQGIISMTGLIAYLVASIEKMKDPRQPSPNTTYSLKDAVLGGFSLFLMQCESFLEHQRQLHSRNGRDNLQTLFGAIKIPSDNQIRNILDKIKANSLFVVFSDIYQLLKTRGILTRYEVLDKQLLIPLDGTEYFSVLVSCDQS
;
A
#
# COMPACT_ATOMS: atom_id res chain seq x y z
N MET A 1 37.37 3.05 -14.82
CA MET A 1 36.96 3.24 -13.41
C MET A 1 35.62 4.00 -13.29
N GLY A 2 34.59 3.64 -14.07
CA GLY A 2 33.36 4.45 -14.15
C GLY A 2 32.08 3.69 -14.51
N LYS A 3 32.14 2.35 -14.56
CA LYS A 3 30.96 1.50 -14.77
C LYS A 3 30.31 1.12 -13.43
N ASP A 4 31.13 0.90 -12.40
CA ASP A 4 30.70 0.44 -11.08
C ASP A 4 29.86 1.49 -10.33
N ASN A 5 30.16 2.77 -10.53
CA ASN A 5 29.46 3.89 -9.87
C ASN A 5 28.07 4.19 -10.50
N LYS A 6 27.78 3.65 -11.69
CA LYS A 6 26.48 3.83 -12.36
C LYS A 6 25.49 2.74 -11.97
N VAL A 7 25.99 1.50 -11.84
CA VAL A 7 25.20 0.34 -11.39
C VAL A 7 24.76 0.52 -9.94
N ALA A 8 25.68 0.88 -9.03
CA ALA A 8 25.33 1.15 -7.63
C ALA A 8 24.29 2.27 -7.46
N ARG A 9 24.37 3.31 -8.29
CA ARG A 9 23.45 4.45 -8.26
C ARG A 9 22.07 4.14 -8.85
N GLU A 10 22.01 3.19 -9.79
CA GLU A 10 20.75 2.65 -10.31
C GLU A 10 20.13 1.63 -9.34
N GLU A 11 20.94 0.84 -8.63
CA GLU A 11 20.51 -0.05 -7.54
C GLU A 11 19.99 0.73 -6.32
N GLU A 12 20.65 1.80 -5.90
CA GLU A 12 20.14 2.71 -4.85
C GLU A 12 18.83 3.39 -5.27
N LYS A 13 18.73 3.86 -6.52
CA LYS A 13 17.46 4.37 -7.08
C LYS A 13 16.39 3.29 -7.13
N MET A 14 16.77 2.04 -7.37
CA MET A 14 15.87 0.88 -7.41
C MET A 14 15.30 0.59 -6.02
N GLN A 15 16.15 0.55 -5.01
CA GLN A 15 15.79 0.34 -3.60
C GLN A 15 14.91 1.46 -3.06
N GLY A 16 15.09 2.71 -3.54
CA GLY A 16 14.20 3.82 -3.19
C GLY A 16 12.76 3.63 -3.65
N ILE A 17 12.54 3.07 -4.85
CA ILE A 17 11.19 2.86 -5.41
C ILE A 17 10.50 1.64 -4.76
N ILE A 18 11.25 0.58 -4.46
CA ILE A 18 10.75 -0.63 -3.79
C ILE A 18 10.99 -0.52 -2.27
N SER A 19 10.91 0.70 -1.73
CA SER A 19 10.87 0.94 -0.29
C SER A 19 9.43 1.06 0.15
N MET A 20 9.16 0.90 1.44
CA MET A 20 7.81 1.09 1.98
C MET A 20 7.25 2.47 1.64
N THR A 21 8.09 3.51 1.76
CA THR A 21 7.74 4.89 1.39
C THR A 21 7.45 5.01 -0.12
N GLY A 22 8.21 4.32 -0.97
CA GLY A 22 7.98 4.26 -2.41
C GLY A 22 6.63 3.62 -2.76
N LEU A 23 6.27 2.51 -2.12
CA LEU A 23 4.97 1.85 -2.31
C LEU A 23 3.80 2.71 -1.81
N ILE A 24 3.96 3.37 -0.65
CA ILE A 24 2.98 4.32 -0.14
C ILE A 24 2.79 5.50 -1.11
N ALA A 25 3.84 5.95 -1.82
CA ALA A 25 3.72 7.02 -2.80
C ALA A 25 2.80 6.66 -3.97
N TYR A 26 2.76 5.39 -4.41
CA TYR A 26 1.79 4.93 -5.41
C TYR A 26 0.35 5.02 -4.89
N LEU A 27 0.13 4.66 -3.63
CA LEU A 27 -1.18 4.80 -2.98
C LEU A 27 -1.60 6.27 -2.90
N VAL A 28 -0.71 7.16 -2.44
CA VAL A 28 -0.97 8.60 -2.35
C VAL A 28 -1.31 9.19 -3.72
N ALA A 29 -0.53 8.87 -4.75
CA ALA A 29 -0.76 9.35 -6.11
C ALA A 29 -2.10 8.86 -6.69
N SER A 30 -2.59 7.68 -6.28
CA SER A 30 -3.93 7.21 -6.64
C SER A 30 -5.02 7.99 -5.93
N ILE A 31 -4.87 8.25 -4.62
CA ILE A 31 -5.84 9.00 -3.82
C ILE A 31 -5.97 10.46 -4.30
N GLU A 32 -4.86 11.10 -4.68
CA GLU A 32 -4.87 12.48 -5.19
C GLU A 32 -5.67 12.66 -6.49
N LYS A 33 -5.86 11.58 -7.26
CA LYS A 33 -6.71 11.57 -8.46
C LYS A 33 -8.18 11.32 -8.14
N MET A 34 -8.53 10.97 -6.91
CA MET A 34 -9.91 10.68 -6.52
C MET A 34 -10.69 11.96 -6.26
N LYS A 35 -11.96 11.95 -6.69
CA LYS A 35 -12.92 12.96 -6.26
C LYS A 35 -13.30 12.69 -4.81
N ASP A 36 -13.21 13.71 -3.96
CA ASP A 36 -13.67 13.62 -2.58
C ASP A 36 -15.19 13.30 -2.55
N PRO A 37 -15.61 12.18 -1.95
CA PRO A 37 -17.01 11.78 -1.91
C PRO A 37 -17.82 12.57 -0.86
N ARG A 38 -17.17 13.41 -0.06
CA ARG A 38 -17.83 14.28 0.92
C ARG A 38 -18.39 15.53 0.24
N GLN A 39 -19.43 16.09 0.84
CA GLN A 39 -19.85 17.45 0.50
C GLN A 39 -18.83 18.45 1.07
N PRO A 40 -18.49 19.52 0.34
CA PRO A 40 -17.68 20.60 0.87
C PRO A 40 -18.30 21.14 2.16
N SER A 41 -17.48 21.33 3.20
CA SER A 41 -17.91 21.85 4.50
C SER A 41 -16.81 22.73 5.08
N PRO A 42 -17.15 23.89 5.67
CA PRO A 42 -16.17 24.74 6.36
C PRO A 42 -15.59 24.05 7.60
N ASN A 43 -16.24 22.99 8.10
CA ASN A 43 -15.77 22.21 9.24
C ASN A 43 -14.87 21.02 8.85
N THR A 44 -14.55 20.86 7.56
CA THR A 44 -13.61 19.83 7.12
C THR A 44 -12.21 20.24 7.51
N THR A 45 -11.62 19.53 8.48
CA THR A 45 -10.30 19.89 9.02
C THR A 45 -9.17 18.93 8.61
N TYR A 46 -9.46 17.98 7.71
CA TYR A 46 -8.53 16.95 7.22
C TYR A 46 -8.86 16.59 5.75
N SER A 47 -7.84 16.21 4.99
CA SER A 47 -7.96 15.88 3.56
C SER A 47 -8.51 14.47 3.34
N LEU A 48 -8.94 14.17 2.11
CA LEU A 48 -9.29 12.80 1.71
C LEU A 48 -8.09 11.85 1.91
N LYS A 49 -6.89 12.32 1.51
CA LYS A 49 -5.63 11.61 1.71
C LYS A 49 -5.44 11.23 3.18
N ASP A 50 -5.63 12.16 4.11
CA ASP A 50 -5.42 11.88 5.54
C ASP A 50 -6.41 10.82 6.06
N ALA A 51 -7.66 10.84 5.60
CA ALA A 51 -8.66 9.85 5.98
C ALA A 51 -8.33 8.46 5.44
N VAL A 52 -7.94 8.35 4.16
CA VAL A 52 -7.58 7.08 3.55
C VAL A 52 -6.31 6.51 4.16
N LEU A 53 -5.27 7.33 4.34
CA LEU A 53 -4.03 6.89 4.99
C LEU A 53 -4.24 6.51 6.45
N GLY A 54 -5.11 7.22 7.18
CA GLY A 54 -5.50 6.85 8.54
C GLY A 54 -6.29 5.54 8.64
N GLY A 55 -7.04 5.18 7.60
CA GLY A 55 -7.65 3.85 7.48
C GLY A 55 -6.65 2.77 7.09
N PHE A 56 -5.73 3.10 6.19
CA PHE A 56 -4.70 2.18 5.73
C PHE A 56 -3.66 1.86 6.81
N SER A 57 -3.35 2.82 7.69
CA SER A 57 -2.39 2.67 8.77
C SER A 57 -2.75 1.55 9.76
N LEU A 58 -4.03 1.23 9.92
CA LEU A 58 -4.47 0.07 10.72
C LEU A 58 -3.80 -1.23 10.30
N PHE A 59 -3.71 -1.47 8.99
CA PHE A 59 -3.11 -2.68 8.45
C PHE A 59 -1.60 -2.69 8.65
N LEU A 60 -0.94 -1.53 8.52
CA LEU A 60 0.51 -1.42 8.72
C LEU A 60 0.93 -1.56 10.18
N MET A 61 0.11 -1.05 11.09
CA MET A 61 0.34 -1.15 12.53
C MET A 61 -0.12 -2.48 13.12
N GLN A 62 -0.74 -3.35 12.31
CA GLN A 62 -1.30 -4.63 12.75
C GLN A 62 -2.28 -4.46 13.91
N CYS A 63 -3.11 -3.41 13.88
CA CYS A 63 -4.08 -3.16 14.93
C CYS A 63 -5.29 -4.09 14.77
N GLU A 64 -5.69 -4.75 15.86
CA GLU A 64 -6.87 -5.64 15.89
C GLU A 64 -8.20 -4.89 15.72
N SER A 65 -8.21 -3.57 15.95
CA SER A 65 -9.40 -2.74 15.78
C SER A 65 -9.05 -1.25 15.63
N PHE A 66 -10.04 -0.45 15.22
CA PHE A 66 -9.94 1.02 15.20
C PHE A 66 -9.76 1.65 16.57
N LEU A 67 -10.31 1.04 17.63
CA LEU A 67 -10.10 1.51 18.99
C LEU A 67 -8.64 1.30 19.40
N GLU A 68 -8.08 0.13 19.10
CA GLU A 68 -6.67 -0.15 19.36
C GLU A 68 -5.76 0.76 18.55
N HIS A 69 -6.09 0.99 17.28
CA HIS A 69 -5.38 1.96 16.45
C HIS A 69 -5.38 3.36 17.06
N GLN A 70 -6.53 3.86 17.52
CA GLN A 70 -6.60 5.15 18.19
C GLN A 70 -5.73 5.20 19.45
N ARG A 71 -5.71 4.13 20.25
CA ARG A 71 -4.83 4.01 21.42
C ARG A 71 -3.35 4.08 21.02
N GLN A 72 -2.95 3.35 19.98
CA GLN A 72 -1.57 3.37 19.48
C GLN A 72 -1.18 4.74 18.91
N LEU A 73 -2.08 5.45 18.22
CA LEU A 73 -1.87 6.83 17.78
C LEU A 73 -1.68 7.81 18.95
N HIS A 74 -2.19 7.50 20.13
CA HIS A 74 -1.92 8.31 21.31
C HIS A 74 -0.58 7.97 21.99
N SER A 75 0.03 6.82 21.68
CA SER A 75 1.38 6.47 22.11
C SER A 75 2.44 7.24 21.30
N ARG A 76 3.61 7.48 21.91
CA ARG A 76 4.73 8.17 21.24
C ARG A 76 5.24 7.36 20.03
N ASN A 77 5.46 6.06 20.23
CA ASN A 77 5.96 5.17 19.18
C ASN A 77 5.00 5.08 17.97
N GLY A 78 3.69 4.99 18.23
CA GLY A 78 2.70 4.93 17.15
C GLY A 78 2.66 6.21 16.32
N ARG A 79 2.78 7.39 16.95
CA ARG A 79 2.89 8.67 16.23
C ARG A 79 4.15 8.77 15.40
N ASP A 80 5.29 8.43 15.98
CA ASP A 80 6.59 8.53 15.31
C ASP A 80 6.65 7.59 14.08
N ASN A 81 6.10 6.37 14.22
CA ASN A 81 5.99 5.41 13.11
C ASN A 81 5.10 5.94 11.98
N LEU A 82 3.91 6.45 12.30
CA LEU A 82 3.03 7.01 11.27
C LEU A 82 3.62 8.25 10.61
N GLN A 83 4.28 9.11 11.39
CA GLN A 83 4.91 10.30 10.84
C GLN A 83 6.05 9.94 9.88
N THR A 84 6.78 8.86 10.16
CA THR A 84 7.82 8.36 9.26
C THR A 84 7.23 7.76 7.97
N LEU A 85 6.12 7.03 8.07
CA LEU A 85 5.50 6.36 6.92
C LEU A 85 4.66 7.30 6.03
N PHE A 86 3.93 8.23 6.64
CA PHE A 86 2.93 9.06 5.96
C PHE A 86 3.22 10.56 6.02
N GLY A 87 4.25 10.98 6.74
CA GLY A 87 4.49 12.38 7.05
C GLY A 87 3.48 12.93 8.06
N ALA A 88 3.37 14.27 8.10
CA ALA A 88 2.37 14.92 8.93
C ALA A 88 0.98 14.78 8.30
N ILE A 89 0.15 13.91 8.87
CA ILE A 89 -1.25 13.71 8.47
C ILE A 89 -2.19 13.99 9.64
N LYS A 90 -3.39 14.48 9.34
CA LYS A 90 -4.43 14.72 10.34
C LYS A 90 -5.47 13.63 10.31
N ILE A 91 -5.27 12.61 11.15
CA ILE A 91 -6.10 11.41 11.17
C ILE A 91 -7.46 11.75 11.80
N PRO A 92 -8.58 11.55 11.08
CA PRO A 92 -9.90 11.78 11.62
C PRO A 92 -10.32 10.63 12.55
N SER A 93 -11.46 10.77 13.22
CA SER A 93 -11.98 9.69 14.08
C SER A 93 -12.35 8.45 13.27
N ASP A 94 -12.37 7.29 13.93
CA ASP A 94 -12.79 6.01 13.35
C ASP A 94 -14.08 6.12 12.51
N ASN A 95 -15.14 6.67 13.11
CA ASN A 95 -16.43 6.85 12.42
C ASN A 95 -16.30 7.71 11.16
N GLN A 96 -15.44 8.74 11.18
CA GLN A 96 -15.22 9.58 10.01
C GLN A 96 -14.42 8.83 8.92
N ILE A 97 -13.44 8.01 9.30
CA ILE A 97 -12.71 7.14 8.37
C ILE A 97 -13.69 6.21 7.68
N ARG A 98 -14.50 5.44 8.44
CA ARG A 98 -15.49 4.51 7.87
C ARG A 98 -16.48 5.20 6.93
N ASN A 99 -17.09 6.30 7.38
CA ASN A 99 -18.05 7.08 6.59
C ASN A 99 -17.50 7.56 5.23
N ILE A 100 -16.19 7.74 5.12
CA ILE A 100 -15.52 8.12 3.87
C ILE A 100 -15.17 6.88 3.06
N LEU A 101 -14.52 5.89 3.68
CA LEU A 101 -14.07 4.68 3.01
C LEU A 101 -15.24 3.88 2.41
N ASP A 102 -16.39 3.84 3.09
CA ASP A 102 -17.61 3.17 2.59
C ASP A 102 -18.12 3.76 1.27
N LYS A 103 -17.69 4.98 0.92
CA LYS A 103 -18.05 5.66 -0.33
C LYS A 103 -17.03 5.47 -1.44
N ILE A 104 -15.86 4.91 -1.13
CA ILE A 104 -14.80 4.66 -2.10
C ILE A 104 -14.96 3.23 -2.62
N LYS A 105 -15.20 3.08 -3.93
CA LYS A 105 -15.28 1.76 -4.56
C LYS A 105 -13.91 1.10 -4.52
N ALA A 106 -13.80 -0.14 -4.01
CA ALA A 106 -12.53 -0.87 -3.92
C ALA A 106 -11.75 -0.89 -5.25
N ASN A 107 -12.47 -1.05 -6.39
CA ASN A 107 -11.86 -1.08 -7.72
C ASN A 107 -11.10 0.20 -8.09
N SER A 108 -11.39 1.35 -7.45
CA SER A 108 -10.63 2.59 -7.72
C SER A 108 -9.18 2.51 -7.24
N LEU A 109 -8.88 1.63 -6.28
CA LEU A 109 -7.54 1.41 -5.74
C LEU A 109 -6.78 0.28 -6.44
N PHE A 110 -7.45 -0.52 -7.29
CA PHE A 110 -6.81 -1.64 -7.99
C PHE A 110 -5.66 -1.20 -8.90
N VAL A 111 -5.71 0.04 -9.39
CA VAL A 111 -4.62 0.65 -10.17
C VAL A 111 -3.30 0.69 -9.39
N VAL A 112 -3.35 0.88 -8.06
CA VAL A 112 -2.15 0.89 -7.20
C VAL A 112 -1.45 -0.47 -7.26
N PHE A 113 -2.21 -1.56 -7.10
CA PHE A 113 -1.67 -2.92 -7.20
C PHE A 113 -1.11 -3.19 -8.60
N SER A 114 -1.86 -2.85 -9.65
CA SER A 114 -1.42 -3.04 -11.03
C SER A 114 -0.11 -2.29 -11.31
N ASP A 115 0.00 -1.03 -10.90
CA ASP A 115 1.19 -0.20 -11.13
C ASP A 115 2.42 -0.76 -10.39
N ILE A 116 2.25 -1.17 -9.14
CA ILE A 116 3.32 -1.82 -8.36
C ILE A 116 3.71 -3.16 -8.98
N TYR A 117 2.74 -3.99 -9.37
CA TYR A 117 3.01 -5.28 -10.01
C TYR A 117 3.79 -5.11 -11.32
N GLN A 118 3.37 -4.17 -12.18
CA GLN A 118 4.08 -3.87 -13.42
C GLN A 118 5.48 -3.33 -13.18
N LEU A 119 5.66 -2.48 -12.16
CA LEU A 119 6.99 -2.04 -11.73
C LEU A 119 7.85 -3.25 -11.35
N LEU A 120 7.36 -4.14 -10.47
CA LEU A 120 8.13 -5.31 -10.03
C LEU A 120 8.47 -6.25 -11.20
N LYS A 121 7.52 -6.44 -12.12
CA LYS A 121 7.70 -7.25 -13.33
C LYS A 121 8.74 -6.67 -14.28
N THR A 122 8.60 -5.40 -14.65
CA THR A 122 9.50 -4.73 -15.61
C THR A 122 10.92 -4.58 -15.09
N ARG A 123 11.10 -4.50 -13.76
CA ARG A 123 12.41 -4.52 -13.10
C ARG A 123 12.98 -5.93 -12.93
N GLY A 124 12.27 -6.97 -13.36
CA GLY A 124 12.71 -8.36 -13.25
C GLY A 124 12.72 -8.90 -11.83
N ILE A 125 12.14 -8.22 -10.85
CA ILE A 125 12.16 -8.64 -9.44
C ILE A 125 11.34 -9.91 -9.24
N LEU A 126 10.21 -10.01 -9.95
CA LEU A 126 9.31 -11.16 -9.89
C LEU A 126 9.95 -12.45 -10.41
N THR A 127 11.00 -12.37 -11.25
CA THR A 127 11.69 -13.55 -11.80
C THR A 127 12.28 -14.45 -10.72
N ARG A 128 12.66 -13.88 -9.57
CA ARG A 128 13.17 -14.63 -8.41
C ARG A 128 12.10 -15.49 -7.73
N TYR A 129 10.84 -15.21 -8.03
CA TYR A 129 9.68 -15.89 -7.46
C TYR A 129 8.96 -16.74 -8.53
N GLU A 130 9.53 -16.87 -9.73
CA GLU A 130 9.00 -17.75 -10.77
C GLU A 130 9.37 -19.21 -10.47
N VAL A 131 8.37 -20.08 -10.42
CA VAL A 131 8.46 -21.55 -10.25
C VAL A 131 7.57 -22.23 -11.29
N LEU A 132 7.66 -23.56 -11.45
CA LEU A 132 6.77 -24.36 -12.32
C LEU A 132 6.46 -23.69 -13.68
N ASP A 133 7.46 -23.58 -14.54
CA ASP A 133 7.31 -22.97 -15.88
C ASP A 133 6.80 -21.51 -15.87
N LYS A 134 7.50 -20.65 -15.10
CA LYS A 134 7.27 -19.19 -15.02
C LYS A 134 5.97 -18.77 -14.32
N GLN A 135 5.40 -19.63 -13.48
CA GLN A 135 4.31 -19.27 -12.58
C GLN A 135 4.85 -18.52 -11.37
N LEU A 136 4.16 -17.47 -10.92
CA LEU A 136 4.58 -16.69 -9.76
C LEU A 136 4.19 -17.40 -8.45
N LEU A 137 5.16 -17.61 -7.57
CA LEU A 137 4.93 -18.07 -6.21
C LEU A 137 4.22 -16.98 -5.40
N ILE A 138 2.97 -17.22 -5.01
CA ILE A 138 2.17 -16.31 -4.18
C ILE A 138 1.87 -17.01 -2.85
N PRO A 139 2.42 -16.52 -1.72
CA PRO A 139 1.99 -17.01 -0.41
C PRO A 139 0.57 -16.51 -0.13
N LEU A 140 -0.36 -17.41 0.19
CA LEU A 140 -1.79 -17.13 0.36
C LEU A 140 -2.20 -16.90 1.83
N ASP A 141 -1.24 -16.50 2.67
CA ASP A 141 -1.26 -16.42 4.15
C ASP A 141 -0.81 -17.72 4.84
N GLY A 142 -0.17 -17.56 6.00
CA GLY A 142 0.77 -18.52 6.60
C GLY A 142 0.17 -19.89 6.90
N THR A 143 0.46 -20.87 6.03
CA THR A 143 0.90 -22.26 6.33
C THR A 143 0.79 -23.15 5.09
N GLU A 144 0.12 -22.73 4.01
CA GLU A 144 -0.10 -23.60 2.86
C GLU A 144 0.27 -22.93 1.53
N TYR A 145 0.95 -23.70 0.69
CA TYR A 145 1.27 -23.36 -0.68
C TYR A 145 0.10 -23.79 -1.56
N PHE A 146 -0.55 -22.84 -2.24
CA PHE A 146 -1.56 -23.15 -3.25
C PHE A 146 -0.95 -22.97 -4.64
N SER A 147 -0.80 -24.05 -5.39
CA SER A 147 -0.56 -24.01 -6.83
C SER A 147 -1.88 -24.28 -7.55
N VAL A 148 -2.43 -23.27 -8.22
CA VAL A 148 -3.55 -23.50 -9.15
C VAL A 148 -3.01 -24.03 -10.46
N LEU A 149 -2.85 -25.35 -10.56
CA LEU A 149 -2.90 -26.02 -11.84
C LEU A 149 -4.35 -25.94 -12.34
N VAL A 150 -4.65 -24.96 -13.19
CA VAL A 150 -5.81 -25.09 -14.07
C VAL A 150 -5.45 -26.15 -15.10
N SER A 151 -5.66 -27.42 -14.75
CA SER A 151 -5.65 -28.52 -15.71
C SER A 151 -7.01 -28.55 -16.39
N CYS A 152 -7.04 -28.36 -17.70
CA CYS A 152 -8.20 -28.75 -18.50
C CYS A 152 -8.33 -30.28 -18.40
N ASP A 153 -9.49 -30.75 -17.94
CA ASP A 153 -9.87 -32.13 -18.21
C ASP A 153 -10.08 -32.28 -19.73
N GLN A 154 -9.21 -33.08 -20.34
CA GLN A 154 -9.59 -33.84 -21.52
C GLN A 154 -9.53 -35.32 -21.13
N SER A 155 -10.65 -35.88 -20.68
CA SER A 155 -11.27 -37.12 -21.19
C SER A 155 -12.49 -37.49 -20.36
#